data_AF-A0A5N1IS28-F1
#
_entry.id   AF-A0A5N1IS28-F1
#
_cell.length_a   1.000
_cell.length_b   1.000
_cell.length_c   1.000
_cell.angle_alpha   90.00
_cell.angle_beta   90.00
_cell.angle_gamma   90.00
#
_symmetry.space_group_name_H-M   'P 1'
#
loop_
_entity.id
_entity.type
_entity.pdbx_description
1 polymer ?
#
loop_
_entity_poly.entity_id
_entity_poly.type
_entity_poly.pdbx_seq_one_letter_code
_entity_poly.pdbx_strand_id
1 'polypeptide(L)'
;MEIQGTWTKDEEGFMEFETSQLQRLYEAVTDKYHQVYNRYAEELDDEDEAYYKALEAGYEMITDYKEIDGVTEFVTTYKTPSYVADIWYVTDAYTGKRIYDRGFLRIKSK
;
A
#
# COMPACT_ATOMS: atom_id res chain seq x y z
N MET A 1 -10.09 -10.69 -9.09
CA MET A 1 -9.49 -9.72 -10.02
C MET A 1 -8.12 -9.36 -9.48
N GLU A 2 -7.12 -9.28 -10.35
CA GLU A 2 -5.76 -8.87 -9.98
C GLU A 2 -5.23 -7.92 -11.05
N ILE A 3 -4.61 -6.83 -10.62
CA ILE A 3 -3.92 -5.86 -11.48
C ILE A 3 -2.58 -5.52 -10.86
N GLN A 4 -1.56 -5.36 -11.69
CA GLN A 4 -0.22 -4.99 -11.27
C GLN A 4 0.41 -4.05 -12.28
N GLY A 5 1.40 -3.29 -11.84
CA GLY A 5 2.19 -2.42 -12.69
C GLY A 5 3.17 -1.59 -11.88
N THR A 6 3.64 -0.52 -12.48
CA THR A 6 4.65 0.36 -11.90
C THR A 6 4.09 1.70 -11.43
N TRP A 7 4.82 2.33 -10.52
CA TRP A 7 4.60 3.71 -10.12
C TRP A 7 5.95 4.46 -10.11
N THR A 8 5.89 5.76 -10.36
CA THR A 8 7.02 6.69 -10.27
C THR A 8 6.63 7.91 -9.46
N LYS A 9 7.59 8.52 -8.77
CA LYS A 9 7.40 9.75 -8.00
C LYS A 9 8.16 10.88 -8.67
N ASP A 10 7.48 12.00 -8.90
CA ASP A 10 8.11 13.19 -9.44
C ASP A 10 8.90 13.98 -8.38
N GLU A 11 9.51 15.10 -8.80
CA GLU A 11 10.30 15.98 -7.95
C GLU A 11 9.47 16.68 -6.86
N GLU A 12 8.16 16.84 -7.09
CA GLU A 12 7.21 17.45 -6.14
C GLU A 12 6.64 16.43 -5.14
N GLY A 13 6.86 15.13 -5.39
CA GLY A 13 6.43 14.03 -4.54
C GLY A 13 5.13 13.37 -4.98
N PHE A 14 4.56 13.73 -6.13
CA PHE A 14 3.35 13.10 -6.66
C PHE A 14 3.67 11.76 -7.30
N MET A 15 2.76 10.80 -7.09
CA MET A 15 2.87 9.46 -7.67
C MET A 15 2.13 9.41 -9.01
N GLU A 16 2.84 9.02 -10.06
CA GLU A 16 2.29 8.64 -11.35
C GLU A 16 2.26 7.11 -11.45
N PHE A 17 1.18 6.56 -12.01
CA PHE A 17 0.98 5.12 -12.14
C PHE A 17 0.95 4.72 -13.62
N GLU A 18 1.44 3.52 -13.92
CA GLU A 18 1.47 2.96 -15.28
C GLU A 18 0.11 3.02 -15.99
N THR A 19 -0.98 2.86 -15.24
CA THR A 19 -2.34 3.00 -15.76
C THR A 19 -3.22 3.79 -14.83
N SER A 20 -4.20 4.52 -15.39
CA SER A 20 -5.23 5.21 -14.61
C SER A 20 -6.10 4.26 -13.78
N GLN A 21 -6.22 3.00 -14.19
CA GLN A 21 -6.92 1.97 -13.41
C GLN A 21 -6.15 1.60 -12.14
N LEU A 22 -4.82 1.45 -12.23
CA LEU A 22 -3.97 1.23 -11.06
C LEU A 22 -4.06 2.39 -10.07
N GLN A 23 -3.97 3.62 -10.56
CA GLN A 23 -4.11 4.82 -9.74
C GLN A 23 -5.44 4.83 -8.98
N ARG A 24 -6.57 4.68 -9.68
CA ARG A 24 -7.90 4.70 -9.06
C ARG A 24 -8.08 3.61 -8.00
N LEU A 25 -7.55 2.42 -8.25
CA LEU A 25 -7.66 1.31 -7.30
C LEU A 25 -6.74 1.53 -6.09
N TYR A 26 -5.53 2.04 -6.31
CA TYR A 26 -4.62 2.40 -5.22
C TYR A 26 -5.26 3.44 -4.32
N GLU A 27 -5.68 4.58 -4.88
CA GLU A 27 -6.36 5.67 -4.17
C GLU A 27 -7.59 5.15 -3.42
N ALA A 28 -8.46 4.37 -4.09
CA ALA A 28 -9.65 3.82 -3.43
C ALA A 28 -9.33 2.91 -2.24
N VAL A 29 -8.23 2.14 -2.30
CA VAL A 29 -7.80 1.26 -1.21
C VAL A 29 -7.17 2.07 -0.06
N THR A 30 -6.24 2.97 -0.38
CA THR A 30 -5.54 3.77 0.61
C THR A 30 -6.44 4.77 1.30
N ASP A 31 -7.30 5.48 0.55
CA ASP A 31 -8.25 6.44 1.10
C ASP A 31 -9.24 5.75 2.02
N LYS A 32 -9.70 4.55 1.64
CA LYS A 32 -10.63 3.80 2.48
C LYS A 32 -9.99 3.34 3.78
N TYR A 33 -8.74 2.87 3.72
CA TYR A 33 -7.96 2.56 4.92
C TYR A 33 -7.82 3.79 5.83
N HIS A 34 -7.33 4.91 5.29
CA HIS A 34 -7.09 6.13 6.07
C HIS A 34 -8.38 6.72 6.64
N GLN A 35 -9.48 6.70 5.89
CA GLN A 35 -10.78 7.13 6.38
C GLN A 35 -11.23 6.35 7.61
N VAL A 36 -11.10 5.02 7.59
CA VAL A 36 -11.55 4.16 8.69
C VAL A 36 -10.61 4.28 9.90
N TYR A 37 -9.30 4.27 9.66
CA TYR A 37 -8.31 4.45 10.71
C TYR A 37 -8.46 5.80 11.41
N ASN A 38 -8.53 6.91 10.64
CA ASN A 38 -8.64 8.25 11.21
C ASN A 38 -9.94 8.43 11.99
N ARG A 39 -11.05 7.84 11.54
CA ARG A 39 -12.30 7.85 12.31
C ARG A 39 -12.11 7.19 13.69
N TYR A 40 -11.45 6.04 13.75
CA TYR A 40 -11.19 5.39 15.04
C TYR A 40 -10.18 6.15 15.90
N ALA A 41 -9.16 6.75 15.28
CA ALA A 41 -8.19 7.59 15.99
C ALA A 41 -8.87 8.81 16.63
N GLU A 42 -9.81 9.45 15.91
CA GLU A 42 -10.61 10.56 16.44
C GLU A 42 -11.60 10.13 17.54
N GLU A 43 -12.20 8.94 17.43
CA GLU A 43 -13.19 8.44 18.39
C GLU A 43 -12.58 7.95 19.71
N LEU A 44 -11.36 7.38 19.67
CA LEU A 44 -10.76 6.65 20.81
C LEU A 44 -9.65 7.43 21.51
N ASP A 45 -9.07 8.45 20.86
CA ASP A 45 -7.94 9.24 21.37
C ASP A 45 -6.73 8.37 21.80
N ASP A 46 -6.61 7.17 21.22
CA ASP A 46 -5.54 6.19 21.42
C ASP A 46 -5.24 5.50 20.08
N GLU A 47 -4.00 5.67 19.59
CA GLU A 47 -3.58 5.16 18.28
C GLU A 47 -3.51 3.63 18.22
N ASP A 48 -3.16 2.97 19.33
CA ASP A 48 -3.07 1.51 19.41
C ASP A 48 -4.48 0.92 19.39
N GLU A 49 -5.41 1.46 20.18
CA GLU A 49 -6.80 1.02 20.17
C GLU A 49 -7.46 1.26 18.81
N ALA A 50 -7.20 2.41 18.18
CA ALA A 50 -7.66 2.72 16.83
C ALA A 50 -7.12 1.74 15.78
N TYR A 51 -5.85 1.36 15.88
CA TYR A 51 -5.25 0.33 15.02
C TYR A 51 -5.97 -1.01 15.19
N TYR A 52 -6.17 -1.49 16.42
CA TYR A 52 -6.85 -2.76 16.65
C TYR A 52 -8.32 -2.73 16.18
N LYS A 53 -9.01 -1.60 16.31
CA LYS A 53 -10.37 -1.44 15.77
C LYS A 53 -10.42 -1.42 14.25
N ALA A 54 -9.48 -0.75 13.59
CA ALA A 54 -9.34 -0.82 12.13
C ALA A 54 -9.08 -2.28 11.69
N LEU A 55 -8.19 -2.98 12.39
CA LEU A 55 -7.85 -4.37 12.12
C LEU A 55 -9.06 -5.31 12.28
N GLU A 56 -9.82 -5.17 13.36
CA GLU A 56 -11.09 -5.89 13.59
C GLU A 56 -12.09 -5.65 12.44
N ALA A 57 -12.13 -4.43 11.91
CA ALA A 57 -12.97 -4.07 10.76
C ALA A 57 -12.40 -4.53 9.40
N GLY A 58 -11.26 -5.23 9.37
CA GLY A 58 -10.63 -5.76 8.16
C GLY A 58 -9.75 -4.75 7.41
N TYR A 59 -9.36 -3.66 8.08
CA TYR A 59 -8.48 -2.61 7.57
C TYR A 59 -7.11 -2.66 8.24
N GLU A 60 -6.04 -2.75 7.45
CA GLU A 60 -4.68 -2.87 7.98
C GLU A 60 -3.70 -2.19 7.04
N MET A 61 -2.72 -1.48 7.58
CA MET A 61 -1.53 -1.03 6.87
C MET A 61 -0.33 -1.61 7.62
N ILE A 62 0.46 -2.41 6.92
CA ILE A 62 1.65 -3.04 7.48
C ILE A 62 2.80 -2.90 6.49
N THR A 63 3.99 -2.58 7.00
CA THR A 63 5.21 -2.58 6.19
C THR A 63 6.14 -3.66 6.70
N ASP A 64 6.37 -4.70 5.89
CA ASP A 64 7.21 -5.84 6.26
C ASP A 64 7.77 -6.54 5.02
N TYR A 65 8.65 -7.52 5.22
CA TYR A 65 9.12 -8.40 4.17
C TYR A 65 8.05 -9.39 3.75
N LYS A 66 7.84 -9.51 2.43
CA LYS A 66 6.85 -10.41 1.82
C LYS A 66 7.42 -11.05 0.57
N GLU A 67 7.15 -12.34 0.38
CA GLU A 67 7.51 -13.03 -0.85
C GLU A 67 6.53 -12.64 -1.97
N ILE A 68 7.06 -12.04 -3.04
CA ILE A 68 6.34 -11.65 -4.25
C ILE A 68 7.08 -12.28 -5.42
N ASP A 69 6.40 -13.16 -6.16
CA ASP A 69 6.93 -13.85 -7.34
C ASP A 69 8.27 -14.59 -7.08
N GLY A 70 8.40 -15.17 -5.89
CA GLY A 70 9.60 -15.90 -5.46
C GLY A 70 10.76 -15.00 -5.01
N VAL A 71 10.54 -13.69 -4.88
CA VAL A 71 11.52 -12.72 -4.38
C VAL A 71 11.03 -12.12 -3.06
N THR A 72 11.91 -12.04 -2.08
CA THR A 72 11.61 -11.34 -0.81
C THR A 72 11.71 -9.84 -1.01
N GLU A 73 10.56 -9.17 -1.01
CA GLU A 73 10.44 -7.72 -1.18
C GLU A 73 10.13 -7.06 0.16
N PHE A 74 10.50 -5.79 0.32
CA PHE A 74 10.07 -4.98 1.47
C PHE A 74 8.87 -4.13 1.07
N VAL A 75 7.70 -4.49 1.58
CA VAL A 75 6.40 -4.15 1.00
C VAL A 75 5.55 -3.43 2.03
N THR A 76 4.95 -2.31 1.65
CA THR A 76 3.82 -1.74 2.37
C THR A 76 2.54 -2.35 1.81
N THR A 77 1.76 -2.99 2.68
CA THR A 77 0.51 -3.67 2.35
C THR A 77 -0.65 -2.91 2.97
N TYR A 78 -1.59 -2.46 2.14
CA TYR A 78 -2.90 -1.96 2.58
C TYR A 78 -3.95 -3.05 2.38
N LYS A 79 -4.70 -3.37 3.43
CA LYS A 79 -5.82 -4.31 3.38
C LYS A 79 -7.12 -3.56 3.64
N THR A 80 -8.15 -3.94 2.89
CA THR A 80 -9.56 -3.60 3.14
C THR A 80 -10.37 -4.90 3.09
N PRO A 81 -11.67 -4.87 3.42
CA PRO A 81 -12.53 -6.05 3.25
C PRO A 81 -12.60 -6.58 1.81
N SER A 82 -12.36 -5.72 0.81
CA SER A 82 -12.54 -6.06 -0.61
C SER A 82 -11.23 -6.21 -1.37
N TYR A 83 -10.14 -5.60 -0.91
CA TYR A 83 -8.88 -5.54 -1.64
C TYR A 83 -7.65 -5.69 -0.74
N VAL A 84 -6.55 -6.11 -1.36
CA VAL A 84 -5.20 -6.03 -0.82
C VAL A 84 -4.33 -5.31 -1.84
N ALA A 85 -3.68 -4.22 -1.44
CA ALA A 85 -2.73 -3.48 -2.26
C ALA A 85 -1.32 -3.61 -1.65
N ASP A 86 -0.40 -4.19 -2.41
CA ASP A 86 1.01 -4.35 -2.08
C ASP A 86 1.82 -3.34 -2.90
N ILE A 87 2.57 -2.45 -2.24
CA ILE A 87 3.45 -1.48 -2.88
C ILE A 87 4.88 -1.65 -2.38
N TRP A 88 5.85 -1.69 -3.30
CA TRP A 88 7.28 -1.83 -2.97
C TRP A 88 8.16 -1.09 -3.97
N TYR A 89 9.40 -0.81 -3.57
CA TYR A 89 10.35 -0.03 -4.36
C TYR A 89 11.15 -0.90 -5.32
N VAL A 90 11.57 -0.32 -6.45
CA VAL A 90 12.61 -0.93 -7.29
C VAL A 90 13.90 -0.98 -6.50
N THR A 91 14.68 -2.05 -6.68
CA THR A 91 16.06 -2.14 -6.18
C THR A 91 17.05 -1.93 -7.32
N ASP A 92 18.11 -1.17 -7.05
CA ASP A 92 19.22 -1.01 -7.97
C ASP A 92 20.00 -2.32 -8.07
N ALA A 93 20.13 -2.86 -9.29
CA ALA A 93 20.68 -4.19 -9.52
C ALA A 93 22.16 -4.33 -9.13
N TYR A 94 22.91 -3.21 -9.06
CA TYR A 94 24.34 -3.22 -8.74
C TYR A 94 24.60 -3.05 -7.25
N THR A 95 23.82 -2.19 -6.59
CA THR A 95 24.02 -1.79 -5.19
C THR A 95 23.07 -2.49 -4.22
N GLY A 96 21.98 -3.09 -4.72
CA GLY A 96 20.91 -3.67 -3.91
C GLY A 96 20.10 -2.63 -3.13
N LYS A 97 20.33 -1.33 -3.35
CA LYS A 97 19.65 -0.25 -2.64
C LYS A 97 18.28 0.02 -3.25
N ARG A 98 17.30 0.36 -2.40
CA ARG A 98 15.97 0.79 -2.84
C ARG A 98 16.05 2.15 -3.53
N ILE A 99 15.33 2.28 -4.64
CA ILE A 99 15.17 3.53 -5.38
C ILE A 99 13.81 4.10 -4.97
N TYR A 100 13.83 5.20 -4.21
CA TYR A 100 12.62 5.74 -3.55
C TYR A 100 11.71 6.57 -4.46
N ASP A 101 12.07 6.71 -5.74
CA ASP A 101 11.30 7.44 -6.74
C ASP A 101 10.50 6.51 -7.68
N ARG A 102 10.60 5.20 -7.52
CA ARG A 102 9.88 4.25 -8.37
C ARG A 102 9.72 2.88 -7.74
N GLY A 103 8.70 2.18 -8.18
CA GLY A 103 8.37 0.89 -7.62
C GLY A 103 7.33 0.14 -8.40
N PHE A 104 6.86 -0.91 -7.75
CA PHE A 104 5.82 -1.78 -8.24
C PHE A 104 4.62 -1.71 -7.29
N LEU A 105 3.47 -2.02 -7.87
CA LEU A 105 2.19 -2.08 -7.18
C LEU A 105 1.45 -3.33 -7.67
N ARG A 106 0.82 -4.04 -6.73
CA ARG A 106 -0.07 -5.17 -7.00
C ARG A 106 -1.35 -5.02 -6.19
N ILE A 107 -2.49 -5.06 -6.85
CA ILE A 107 -3.81 -4.97 -6.19
C ILE A 107 -4.61 -6.23 -6.52
N LYS A 108 -5.03 -6.94 -5.48
CA LYS A 108 -5.87 -8.15 -5.57
C LYS A 108 -7.21 -7.89 -4.91
N SER A 109 -8.30 -8.31 -5.56
CA SER A 109 -9.59 -8.45 -4.87
C SER A 109 -9.56 -9.68 -3.97
N LYS A 110 -10.21 -9.61 -2.80
CA LYS A 110 -10.46 -10.78 -1.96
C LYS A 110 -11.58 -11.66 -2.52
#